data_AF-A0A151BRU2-F1
#
_entry.id   AF-A0A151BRU2-F1
#
_cell.length_a   1.000
_cell.length_b   1.000
_cell.length_c   1.000
_cell.angle_alpha   90.00
_cell.angle_beta   90.00
_cell.angle_gamma   90.00
#
_symmetry.space_group_name_H-M   'P 1'
#
loop_
_entity.id
_entity.type
_entity.pdbx_description
1 polymer ?
#
loop_
_entity_poly.entity_id
_entity_poly.type
_entity_poly.pdbx_seq_one_letter_code
_entity_poly.pdbx_strand_id
1 'polypeptide(L)' 'MGFKGRILDSPSFPICRSQVDIEVEGDWRELLKEMRGFHWMIAYGDYLREIGYALSKIGIKWKVI' A
#
# COMPACT_ATOMS: atom_id res chain seq x y z
N MET A 1 2.20 -1.61 -7.96
CA MET A 1 1.00 -0.80 -7.67
C MET A 1 1.12 -0.26 -6.27
N GLY A 2 0.43 0.84 -5.97
CA GLY A 2 0.39 1.42 -4.63
C GLY A 2 -0.89 2.23 -4.44
N PHE A 3 -1.19 2.55 -3.20
CA PHE A 3 -2.33 3.35 -2.79
C PHE A 3 -1.94 4.20 -1.58
N LYS A 4 -2.66 5.29 -1.33
CA LYS A 4 -2.52 6.01 -0.06
C LYS A 4 -3.27 5.24 1.01
N GLY A 5 -2.69 5.18 2.21
CA GLY A 5 -3.30 4.53 3.35
C GLY A 5 -3.38 5.50 4.53
N ARG A 6 -4.47 5.42 5.28
CA ARG A 6 -4.64 6.15 6.54
C ARG A 6 -4.63 5.18 7.70
N ILE A 7 -3.72 5.37 8.65
CA ILE A 7 -3.71 4.58 9.88
C ILE A 7 -4.94 4.96 10.70
N LEU A 8 -5.76 3.96 10.99
CA LEU A 8 -6.94 4.10 11.84
C LEU A 8 -6.65 3.73 13.28
N ASP A 9 -5.86 2.68 13.50
CA ASP A 9 -5.56 2.16 14.84
C ASP A 9 -4.25 1.35 14.87
N SER A 10 -3.74 1.12 16.09
CA SER A 10 -2.68 0.16 16.38
C SER A 10 -3.22 -0.89 17.35
N PRO A 11 -3.89 -1.94 16.83
CA PRO A 11 -4.60 -2.88 17.68
C PRO A 11 -3.63 -3.80 18.44
N SER A 12 -4.14 -4.37 19.53
CA SER A 12 -3.41 -5.29 20.41
C SER A 12 -4.06 -6.68 20.45
N PHE A 13 -4.30 -7.28 19.27
CA PHE A 13 -4.79 -8.67 19.19
C PHE A 13 -3.77 -9.64 19.80
N PRO A 14 -4.20 -10.83 20.29
CA PRO A 14 -3.33 -11.78 20.99
C PRO A 14 -2.37 -12.52 20.04
N ILE A 15 -1.48 -11.76 19.38
CA ILE A 15 -0.41 -12.23 18.51
C ILE A 15 0.88 -11.44 18.83
N CYS A 16 2.04 -12.07 18.68
CA CYS A 16 3.33 -11.48 19.04
C CYS A 16 3.95 -10.66 17.88
N ARG A 17 3.19 -9.69 17.35
CA ARG A 17 3.59 -8.82 16.23
C ARG A 17 3.00 -7.41 16.37
N SER A 18 3.72 -6.42 15.88
CA SER A 18 3.18 -5.07 15.67
C SER A 18 2.05 -5.12 14.64
N GLN A 19 0.98 -4.39 14.92
CA GLN A 19 -0.22 -4.38 14.09
C GLN A 19 -0.61 -2.95 13.78
N VAL A 20 -1.18 -2.77 12.60
CA VAL A 20 -1.65 -1.48 12.10
C VAL A 20 -2.90 -1.72 11.28
N ASP A 21 -3.97 -1.03 11.65
CA ASP A 21 -5.20 -0.99 10.87
C ASP A 21 -5.13 0.18 9.89
N ILE A 22 -5.23 -0.10 8.59
CA ILE A 22 -5.04 0.87 7.53
C ILE A 22 -6.30 0.92 6.67
N GLU A 23 -6.90 2.10 6.57
CA GLU A 23 -7.89 2.40 5.54
C GLU A 23 -7.19 2.59 4.19
N VAL A 24 -7.68 1.89 3.17
CA VAL A 24 -7.25 2.09 1.78
C VAL A 24 -7.95 3.33 1.23
N GLU A 25 -7.19 4.38 0.93
CA GLU A 25 -7.69 5.56 0.22
C GLU A 25 -7.62 5.30 -1.29
N GLY A 26 -8.66 4.68 -1.84
CA GLY A 26 -8.75 4.31 -3.26
C GLY A 26 -9.87 3.30 -3.52
N ASP A 27 -9.97 2.78 -4.74
CA ASP A 27 -10.92 1.71 -5.04
C ASP A 27 -10.39 0.35 -4.53
N TRP A 28 -10.77 -0.02 -3.30
CA TRP A 28 -10.38 -1.31 -2.73
C TRP A 28 -10.90 -2.52 -3.53
N ARG A 29 -11.98 -2.38 -4.31
CA ARG A 29 -12.47 -3.47 -5.16
C ARG A 29 -11.57 -3.67 -6.37
N GLU A 30 -11.03 -2.58 -6.91
CA GLU A 30 -10.00 -2.64 -7.94
C GLU A 30 -8.70 -3.21 -7.37
N LEU A 31 -8.29 -2.77 -6.17
CA LEU A 31 -7.13 -3.34 -5.47
C LEU A 31 -7.22 -4.86 -5.36
N LEU A 32 -8.37 -5.41 -4.93
CA LEU A 32 -8.58 -6.85 -4.82
C LEU A 32 -8.48 -7.59 -6.16
N LYS A 33 -8.87 -6.96 -7.27
CA LYS A 33 -8.77 -7.56 -8.62
C LYS A 33 -7.35 -7.53 -9.15
N GLU A 34 -6.61 -6.46 -8.86
CA GLU A 34 -5.30 -6.17 -9.45
C GLU A 34 -4.13 -6.70 -8.60
N MET A 35 -4.32 -6.88 -7.30
CA MET A 35 -3.27 -7.34 -6.39
C MET A 35 -2.76 -8.73 -6.79
N ARG A 36 -1.43 -8.87 -6.84
CA ARG A 36 -0.77 -10.14 -7.19
C ARG A 36 -0.23 -10.91 -5.98
N GLY A 37 -0.32 -10.31 -4.80
CA GLY A 37 0.20 -10.88 -3.56
C GLY A 37 -0.20 -10.02 -2.35
N PHE A 38 0.00 -10.57 -1.16
CA PHE A 38 -0.40 -9.98 0.12
C PHE A 38 0.76 -9.36 0.90
N HIS A 39 1.98 -9.38 0.37
CA HIS A 39 3.13 -8.69 0.97
C HIS A 39 3.22 -7.27 0.43
N TRP A 40 3.24 -6.30 1.35
CA TRP A 40 3.28 -4.87 1.05
C TRP A 40 4.44 -4.20 1.74
N MET A 41 4.99 -3.16 1.10
CA MET A 41 5.88 -2.20 1.74
C MET A 41 5.05 -0.98 2.15
N ILE A 42 5.25 -0.51 3.37
CA ILE A 42 4.56 0.66 3.93
C ILE A 42 5.62 1.72 4.23
N ALA A 43 5.35 2.96 3.87
CA ALA A 43 6.16 4.13 4.19
C ALA A 43 5.25 5.26 4.69
N TYR A 44 5.73 6.04 5.66
CA TYR A 44 5.00 7.21 6.15
C TYR A 44 5.13 8.37 5.16
N GLY A 45 4.01 8.97 4.75
CA GLY A 45 3.95 10.05 3.76
C GLY A 45 3.44 9.57 2.39
N ASP A 46 3.22 10.52 1.48
CA ASP A 46 2.83 10.22 0.09
C ASP A 46 4.06 10.26 -0.81
N TYR A 47 4.45 9.09 -1.31
CA TYR A 47 5.56 8.90 -2.25
C TYR A 47 5.14 8.18 -3.53
N LEU A 48 3.83 8.15 -3.85
CA LEU A 48 3.34 7.37 -4.98
C LEU A 48 3.90 7.88 -6.32
N ARG A 49 4.19 9.18 -6.42
CA ARG A 49 4.79 9.81 -7.60
C ARG A 49 6.26 9.43 -7.74
N GLU A 50 7.02 9.49 -6.66
CA GLU A 50 8.44 9.19 -6.57
C GLU A 50 8.71 7.72 -6.90
N ILE A 51 7.90 6.81 -6.35
CA ILE A 51 7.96 5.39 -6.66
C ILE A 51 7.62 5.14 -8.14
N GLY A 52 6.59 5.79 -8.67
CA GLY A 52 6.26 5.70 -10.09
C GLY A 52 7.41 6.17 -10.99
N TYR A 53 8.04 7.30 -10.64
CA TYR A 53 9.23 7.81 -11.33
C TYR A 53 10.39 6.81 -11.28
N ALA A 54 10.74 6.29 -10.09
CA ALA A 54 11.84 5.35 -9.92
C ALA A 54 11.62 4.04 -10.70
N LEU A 55 10.43 3.46 -10.63
CA LEU A 55 10.08 2.21 -11.33
C LEU A 55 10.09 2.38 -12.85
N SER A 56 9.71 3.56 -13.36
CA SER A 56 9.78 3.83 -14.79
C SER A 56 11.21 3.75 -15.35
N LYS A 57 12.24 4.05 -14.54
CA LYS A 57 13.65 3.96 -14.95
C LYS A 57 14.12 2.54 -15.25
N ILE A 58 13.41 1.55 -14.72
CA ILE A 58 13.70 0.12 -14.91
C ILE A 58 12.57 -0.60 -15.66
N GLY A 59 11.68 0.15 -16.34
CA GLY A 59 10.63 -0.42 -17.20
C GLY A 59 9.48 -1.09 -16.45
N ILE A 60 9.34 -0.86 -15.14
CA ILE A 60 8.23 -1.41 -14.35
C ILE A 60 7.05 -0.46 -14.40
N LYS A 61 5.89 -0.97 -14.82
CA LYS A 61 4.63 -0.21 -14.83
C LYS A 61 4.13 0.03 -13.40
N TRP A 62 3.72 1.26 -13.12
CA TRP A 62 3.18 1.66 -11.82
C TRP A 62 1.72 2.09 -11.97
N LYS A 63 0.84 1.43 -11.20
CA LYS A 63 -0.58 1.74 -11.10
C LYS A 63 -0.86 2.24 -9.69
N VAL A 64 -1.44 3.42 -9.60
CA VAL A 64 -2.00 3.94 -8.35
C VAL A 64 -3.47 3.54 -8.31
N ILE A 65 -3.90 3.04 -7.16
CA ILE A 65 -5.31 2.71 -6.85
C ILE A 65 -5.88 3.77 -5.93
#